data_AF-A0AAD6NFY7-F1
#
_entry.id   AF-A0AAD6NFY7-F1
#
_cell.length_a   1.000
_cell.length_b   1.000
_cell.length_c   1.000
_cell.angle_alpha   90.00
_cell.angle_beta   90.00
_cell.angle_gamma   90.00
#
_symmetry.space_group_name_H-M   'P 1'
#
loop_
_entity.id
_entity.type
_entity.pdbx_description
1 polymer ?
#
loop_
_entity_poly.entity_id
_entity_poly.type
_entity_poly.pdbx_seq_one_letter_code
_entity_poly.pdbx_strand_id
1 'polypeptide(L)'
;MAMPKTLELMGTSSITGPDTSDSDDKDAKLPSLKCFVPEKSYGNKVLLIIPTANQNKRMLLEDVFRKASVEYKLLLVESAESGVGEQPYNHMGRLGAYNRINDALAQAQLKEDFLEENGIGNIVVASIESYIRYNPASGAVSVDYGYIVIHDATRDGSKPTELISEGVTVPRAYLERAREHGFDDQEKLQGKVTVGRVIANDYNDVSSGNWHKYTAGESGSRYRLLGNALKRLSIEETASGILIGEKIEG
;
A
#
# COMPACT_ATOMS: atom_id res chain seq x y z
N MET A 1 32.80 -5.93 1.63
CA MET A 1 32.43 -4.79 2.47
C MET A 1 32.02 -5.33 3.82
N ALA A 2 32.67 -4.90 4.90
CA ALA A 2 32.29 -5.29 6.24
C ALA A 2 30.91 -4.71 6.56
N MET A 3 29.98 -5.52 7.10
CA MET A 3 28.75 -4.99 7.66
C MET A 3 29.09 -4.02 8.79
N PRO A 4 28.44 -2.84 8.87
CA PRO A 4 28.57 -1.98 10.04
C PRO A 4 28.28 -2.80 11.31
N LYS A 5 29.06 -2.63 12.38
CA LYS A 5 28.87 -3.26 13.70
C LYS A 5 27.42 -3.15 14.24
N THR A 6 26.69 -2.17 13.73
CA THR A 6 25.25 -1.94 13.90
C THR A 6 24.37 -3.16 13.60
N LEU A 7 24.77 -4.04 12.66
CA LEU A 7 24.00 -5.21 12.23
C LEU A 7 24.05 -6.39 13.22
N GLU A 8 25.06 -6.49 14.08
CA GLU A 8 25.15 -7.58 15.08
C GLU A 8 24.10 -7.44 16.21
N LEU A 9 23.55 -6.23 16.41
CA LEU A 9 22.62 -5.92 17.50
C LEU A 9 21.13 -5.98 17.11
N MET A 10 20.80 -6.04 15.80
CA MET A 10 19.41 -5.89 15.34
C MET A 10 18.60 -7.20 15.31
N GLY A 11 19.22 -8.36 15.57
CA GLY A 11 18.62 -9.65 15.22
C GLY A 11 18.56 -9.82 13.69
N THR A 12 18.67 -11.04 13.19
CA THR A 12 18.66 -11.28 11.74
C THR A 12 17.23 -11.13 11.22
N SER A 13 16.87 -9.94 10.73
CA SER A 13 15.66 -9.79 9.92
C SER A 13 15.78 -10.67 8.68
N SER A 14 14.68 -11.28 8.29
CA SER A 14 14.59 -12.18 7.14
C SER A 14 13.40 -11.78 6.29
N ILE A 15 13.53 -12.00 4.99
CA ILE A 15 12.41 -11.83 4.06
C ILE A 15 11.47 -13.03 4.24
N THR A 16 10.17 -12.77 4.25
CA THR A 16 9.13 -13.80 4.26
C THR A 16 8.29 -13.68 3.00
N GLY A 17 7.66 -14.78 2.58
CA GLY A 17 6.65 -14.75 1.53
C GLY A 17 5.51 -13.78 1.85
N PRO A 18 4.62 -13.48 0.87
CA PRO A 18 3.47 -12.62 1.11
C PRO A 18 2.57 -13.17 2.21
N ASP A 19 1.84 -12.29 2.88
CA ASP A 19 0.89 -12.69 3.90
C ASP A 19 -0.25 -13.51 3.26
N THR A 20 -0.34 -14.80 3.59
CA THR A 20 -1.40 -15.71 3.12
C THR A 20 -2.37 -16.08 4.24
N SER A 21 -2.25 -15.45 5.42
CA SER A 21 -3.01 -15.84 6.60
C SER A 21 -4.43 -15.28 6.55
N ASP A 22 -5.26 -16.02 5.83
CA ASP A 22 -6.65 -15.74 5.42
C ASP A 22 -7.68 -15.57 6.55
N SER A 23 -7.37 -15.93 7.81
CA SER A 23 -8.40 -16.07 8.86
C SER A 23 -8.81 -14.75 9.53
N ASP A 24 -7.86 -13.85 9.78
CA ASP A 24 -8.14 -12.65 10.60
C ASP A 24 -8.59 -11.45 9.76
N ASP A 25 -8.34 -11.48 8.44
CA ASP A 25 -8.63 -10.37 7.51
C ASP A 25 -10.00 -10.52 6.81
N LYS A 26 -10.62 -11.70 6.85
CA LYS A 26 -11.92 -11.96 6.19
C LYS A 26 -13.12 -11.44 6.99
N ASP A 27 -12.97 -11.30 8.31
CA ASP A 27 -14.03 -10.81 9.20
C ASP A 27 -13.98 -9.29 9.41
N ALA A 28 -12.91 -8.63 8.97
CA ALA A 28 -12.82 -7.18 9.01
C ALA A 28 -13.88 -6.57 8.08
N LYS A 29 -14.85 -5.86 8.65
CA LYS A 29 -15.89 -5.16 7.89
C LYS A 29 -15.28 -3.99 7.14
N LEU A 30 -14.89 -4.22 5.89
CA LEU A 30 -14.36 -3.17 5.02
C LEU A 30 -15.48 -2.25 4.51
N PRO A 31 -15.20 -0.96 4.31
CA PRO A 31 -16.12 -0.08 3.61
C PRO A 31 -16.22 -0.50 2.14
N SER A 32 -17.39 -0.35 1.55
CA SER A 32 -17.51 -0.43 0.10
C SER A 32 -16.64 0.66 -0.54
N LEU A 33 -15.92 0.30 -1.60
CA LEU A 33 -15.18 1.29 -2.38
C LEU A 33 -16.15 2.15 -3.17
N LYS A 34 -15.97 3.47 -3.08
CA LYS A 34 -16.76 4.44 -3.82
C LYS A 34 -16.41 4.37 -5.31
N CYS A 35 -17.38 4.75 -6.12
CA CYS A 35 -17.22 4.90 -7.56
C CYS A 35 -17.65 6.31 -7.98
N PHE A 36 -17.10 6.78 -9.09
CA PHE A 36 -17.61 7.90 -9.85
C PHE A 36 -18.02 7.33 -11.21
N VAL A 37 -19.32 7.17 -11.43
CA VAL A 37 -19.85 6.62 -12.69
C VAL A 37 -20.20 7.81 -13.59
N PRO A 38 -19.37 8.14 -14.58
CA PRO A 38 -19.65 9.25 -15.48
C PRO A 38 -20.88 8.95 -16.35
N GLU A 39 -21.58 9.99 -16.80
CA GLU A 39 -22.77 9.83 -17.67
C GLU A 39 -22.46 9.13 -19.00
N LYS A 40 -21.23 9.30 -19.50
CA LYS A 40 -20.70 8.67 -20.72
C LYS A 40 -19.18 8.50 -20.58
N SER A 41 -18.56 7.72 -21.47
CA SER A 41 -17.11 7.74 -21.62
C SER A 41 -16.68 8.96 -22.44
N TYR A 42 -15.65 9.68 -21.99
CA TYR A 42 -15.14 10.88 -22.67
C TYR A 42 -13.85 10.64 -23.48
N GLY A 43 -13.32 9.42 -23.48
CA GLY A 43 -12.13 9.05 -24.24
C GLY A 43 -11.58 7.70 -23.80
N ASN A 44 -10.29 7.47 -24.05
CA ASN A 44 -9.61 6.23 -23.67
C ASN A 44 -8.52 6.43 -22.61
N LYS A 45 -8.30 7.67 -22.13
CA LYS A 45 -7.29 7.93 -21.11
C LYS A 45 -7.79 7.51 -19.72
N VAL A 46 -6.84 7.10 -18.89
CA VAL A 46 -7.09 6.80 -17.47
C VAL A 46 -6.79 8.03 -16.62
N LEU A 47 -7.72 8.44 -15.75
CA LEU A 47 -7.39 9.29 -14.62
C LEU A 47 -6.86 8.40 -13.49
N LEU A 48 -5.54 8.42 -13.30
CA LEU A 48 -4.87 7.70 -12.22
C LEU A 48 -4.79 8.58 -10.98
N ILE A 49 -5.49 8.19 -9.93
CA ILE A 49 -5.52 8.87 -8.63
C ILE A 49 -4.61 8.11 -7.67
N ILE A 50 -3.60 8.79 -7.12
CA ILE A 50 -2.66 8.21 -6.16
C ILE A 50 -2.73 8.99 -4.83
N PRO A 51 -3.17 8.35 -3.73
CA PRO A 51 -3.42 9.00 -2.45
C PRO A 51 -2.21 8.91 -1.51
N THR A 52 -1.04 9.39 -1.94
CA THR A 52 0.16 9.37 -1.09
C THR A 52 1.14 10.50 -1.41
N ALA A 53 1.69 11.12 -0.36
CA ALA A 53 2.85 12.01 -0.45
C ALA A 53 4.18 11.24 -0.63
N ASN A 54 4.18 9.90 -0.47
CA ASN A 54 5.40 9.12 -0.58
C ASN A 54 5.80 8.95 -2.06
N GLN A 55 6.83 9.69 -2.49
CA GLN A 55 7.30 9.68 -3.87
C GLN A 55 7.68 8.28 -4.38
N ASN A 56 8.29 7.43 -3.54
CA ASN A 56 8.66 6.07 -3.96
C ASN A 56 7.43 5.19 -4.23
N LYS A 57 6.40 5.25 -3.37
CA LYS A 57 5.12 4.53 -3.57
C LYS A 57 4.41 5.04 -4.83
N ARG A 58 4.37 6.37 -5.02
CA ARG A 58 3.84 7.01 -6.22
C ARG A 58 4.54 6.50 -7.48
N MET A 59 5.87 6.56 -7.51
CA MET A 59 6.65 6.12 -8.66
C MET A 59 6.44 4.64 -8.99
N LEU A 60 6.32 3.78 -7.98
CA LEU A 60 6.03 2.36 -8.16
C LEU A 60 4.67 2.14 -8.85
N LEU A 61 3.63 2.84 -8.42
CA LEU A 61 2.30 2.74 -9.01
C LEU A 61 2.29 3.29 -10.44
N GLU A 62 2.83 4.49 -10.67
CA GLU A 62 2.92 5.09 -12.02
C GLU A 62 3.69 4.19 -13.00
N ASP A 63 4.77 3.55 -12.54
CA ASP A 63 5.59 2.69 -13.37
C ASP A 63 4.80 1.51 -13.95
N VAL A 64 3.78 1.00 -13.25
CA VAL A 64 2.95 -0.08 -13.77
C VAL A 64 2.09 0.39 -14.94
N PHE A 65 1.41 1.52 -14.82
CA PHE A 65 0.58 2.08 -15.90
C PHE A 65 1.43 2.46 -17.11
N ARG A 66 2.61 3.04 -16.87
CA ARG A 66 3.57 3.34 -17.95
C ARG A 66 4.04 2.09 -18.67
N LYS A 67 4.38 1.00 -17.95
CA LYS A 67 4.79 -0.27 -18.57
C LYS A 67 3.68 -0.96 -19.33
N ALA A 68 2.43 -0.77 -18.91
CA ALA A 68 1.25 -1.23 -19.63
C ALA A 68 0.95 -0.41 -20.90
N SER A 69 1.72 0.66 -21.17
CA SER A 69 1.51 1.58 -22.29
C SER A 69 0.11 2.20 -22.31
N VAL A 70 -0.53 2.32 -21.14
CA VAL A 70 -1.82 2.98 -20.99
C VAL A 70 -1.61 4.47 -20.90
N GLU A 71 -2.33 5.25 -21.69
CA GLU A 71 -2.31 6.70 -21.56
C GLU A 71 -3.07 7.12 -20.29
N TYR A 72 -2.40 7.89 -19.43
CA TYR A 72 -2.99 8.33 -18.17
C TYR A 72 -2.74 9.80 -17.86
N LYS A 73 -3.69 10.43 -17.17
CA LYS A 73 -3.54 11.69 -16.46
C LYS A 73 -3.42 11.39 -14.97
N LEU A 74 -2.39 11.91 -14.32
CA LEU A 74 -2.16 11.71 -12.89
C LEU A 74 -2.88 12.80 -12.07
N LEU A 75 -3.57 12.39 -11.02
CA LEU A 75 -4.07 13.26 -9.95
C LEU A 75 -3.51 12.78 -8.60
N LEU A 76 -2.76 13.64 -7.91
CA LEU A 76 -2.23 13.34 -6.58
C LEU A 76 -3.16 13.90 -5.51
N VAL A 77 -3.46 13.07 -4.51
CA VAL A 77 -4.24 13.45 -3.33
C VAL A 77 -3.44 13.11 -2.08
N GLU A 78 -2.46 13.96 -1.76
CA GLU A 78 -1.47 13.69 -0.71
C GLU A 78 -2.06 13.68 0.71
N SER A 79 -3.18 14.38 0.91
CA SER A 79 -3.92 14.52 2.18
C SER A 79 -4.97 13.45 2.42
N ALA A 80 -4.99 12.36 1.64
CA ALA A 80 -5.95 11.29 1.82
C ALA A 80 -5.71 10.52 3.12
N GLU A 81 -6.71 10.49 4.01
CA GLU A 81 -6.61 9.87 5.32
C GLU A 81 -6.89 8.37 5.30
N SER A 82 -6.11 7.60 6.08
CA SER A 82 -6.34 6.16 6.26
C SER A 82 -7.21 5.84 7.47
N GLY A 83 -7.24 6.71 8.48
CA GLY A 83 -8.04 6.52 9.70
C GLY A 83 -7.65 5.29 10.54
N VAL A 84 -6.41 4.79 10.40
CA VAL A 84 -5.94 3.54 11.06
C VAL A 84 -4.65 3.72 11.88
N GLY A 85 -4.38 4.95 12.33
CA GLY A 85 -3.15 5.32 13.02
C GLY A 85 -1.91 5.38 12.12
N GLU A 86 -0.75 5.69 12.71
CA GLU A 86 0.51 5.74 11.96
C GLU A 86 1.07 4.35 11.63
N GLN A 87 0.89 3.39 12.54
CA GLN A 87 1.34 2.00 12.39
C GLN A 87 0.15 1.04 12.47
N PRO A 88 -0.45 0.70 11.31
CA PRO A 88 -1.49 -0.31 11.26
C PRO A 88 -0.92 -1.69 11.62
N TYR A 89 -1.68 -2.47 12.39
CA TYR A 89 -1.42 -3.88 12.65
C TYR A 89 -2.52 -4.76 12.05
N ASN A 90 -2.13 -5.93 11.54
CA ASN A 90 -3.06 -6.94 10.99
C ASN A 90 -4.02 -6.31 9.95
N HIS A 91 -5.32 -6.61 10.04
CA HIS A 91 -6.35 -6.18 9.10
C HIS A 91 -6.46 -4.65 8.93
N MET A 92 -5.90 -3.86 9.86
CA MET A 92 -5.89 -2.40 9.76
C MET A 92 -5.09 -1.89 8.56
N GLY A 93 -4.11 -2.66 8.07
CA GLY A 93 -3.41 -2.34 6.83
C GLY A 93 -4.34 -2.31 5.62
N ARG A 94 -5.16 -3.35 5.48
CA ARG A 94 -6.17 -3.45 4.42
C ARG A 94 -7.24 -2.37 4.54
N LEU A 95 -7.77 -2.14 5.75
CA LEU A 95 -8.73 -1.07 6.01
C LEU A 95 -8.17 0.31 5.65
N GLY A 96 -6.92 0.59 6.04
CA GLY A 96 -6.26 1.85 5.73
C GLY A 96 -6.13 2.11 4.22
N ALA A 97 -5.80 1.08 3.45
CA ALA A 97 -5.72 1.19 1.98
C ALA A 97 -7.08 1.55 1.36
N TYR A 98 -8.16 0.91 1.82
CA TYR A 98 -9.54 1.18 1.36
C TYR A 98 -10.00 2.59 1.74
N ASN A 99 -9.74 3.01 2.98
CA ASN A 99 -10.10 4.35 3.46
C ASN A 99 -9.41 5.43 2.63
N ARG A 100 -8.11 5.27 2.33
CA ARG A 100 -7.37 6.22 1.47
C ARG A 100 -7.98 6.33 0.07
N ILE A 101 -8.42 5.22 -0.52
CA ILE A 101 -9.10 5.25 -1.83
C ILE A 101 -10.40 6.06 -1.75
N ASN A 102 -11.23 5.75 -0.76
CA ASN A 102 -12.52 6.40 -0.58
C ASN A 102 -12.41 7.89 -0.27
N ASP A 103 -11.43 8.26 0.54
CA ASP A 103 -11.16 9.65 0.87
C ASP A 103 -10.58 10.40 -0.32
N ALA A 104 -9.66 9.79 -1.07
CA ALA A 104 -9.10 10.42 -2.26
C ALA A 104 -10.14 10.68 -3.35
N LEU A 105 -11.08 9.76 -3.56
CA LEU A 105 -12.21 9.99 -4.48
C LEU A 105 -13.11 11.13 -4.00
N ALA A 106 -13.36 11.24 -2.70
CA ALA A 106 -14.15 12.33 -2.15
C ALA A 106 -13.44 13.69 -2.32
N GLN A 107 -12.13 13.73 -2.07
CA GLN A 107 -11.31 14.94 -2.21
C GLN A 107 -11.07 15.34 -3.67
N ALA A 108 -11.05 14.38 -4.60
CA ALA A 108 -10.82 14.65 -6.02
C ALA A 108 -11.91 15.54 -6.64
N GLN A 109 -13.12 15.57 -6.05
CA GLN A 109 -14.26 16.40 -6.49
C GLN A 109 -14.44 16.39 -8.02
N LEU A 110 -14.41 15.19 -8.61
CA LEU A 110 -14.41 15.01 -10.05
C LEU A 110 -15.65 15.63 -10.70
N LYS A 111 -15.45 16.28 -11.85
CA LYS A 111 -16.49 16.93 -12.65
C LYS A 111 -16.44 16.40 -14.07
N GLU A 112 -17.61 16.27 -14.68
CA GLU A 112 -17.76 15.79 -16.05
C GLU A 112 -16.95 16.62 -17.06
N ASP A 113 -17.00 17.96 -16.97
CA ASP A 113 -16.24 18.86 -17.83
C ASP A 113 -14.72 18.58 -17.80
N PHE A 114 -14.17 18.27 -16.61
CA PHE A 114 -12.75 17.92 -16.48
C PHE A 114 -12.43 16.60 -17.18
N LEU A 115 -13.33 15.62 -17.12
CA LEU A 115 -13.17 14.34 -17.81
C LEU A 115 -13.22 14.53 -19.32
N GLU A 116 -14.17 15.34 -19.81
CA GLU A 116 -14.32 15.69 -21.22
C GLU A 116 -13.10 16.40 -21.80
N GLU A 117 -12.65 17.48 -21.16
CA GLU A 117 -11.49 18.27 -21.59
C GLU A 117 -10.19 17.44 -21.65
N ASN A 118 -10.11 16.36 -20.86
CA ASN A 118 -8.92 15.52 -20.78
C ASN A 118 -9.07 14.16 -21.46
N GLY A 119 -10.20 13.89 -22.09
CA GLY A 119 -10.45 12.61 -22.77
C GLY A 119 -10.40 11.40 -21.84
N ILE A 120 -10.88 11.56 -20.60
CA ILE A 120 -10.84 10.50 -19.58
C ILE A 120 -12.00 9.52 -19.80
N GLY A 121 -11.68 8.26 -20.05
CA GLY A 121 -12.64 7.16 -20.15
C GLY A 121 -12.76 6.32 -18.88
N ASN A 122 -11.70 6.28 -18.07
CA ASN A 122 -11.63 5.45 -16.87
C ASN A 122 -11.01 6.23 -15.71
N ILE A 123 -11.50 5.99 -14.50
CA ILE A 123 -10.98 6.53 -13.25
C ILE A 123 -10.45 5.37 -12.43
N VAL A 124 -9.16 5.41 -12.09
CA VAL A 124 -8.49 4.38 -11.31
C VAL A 124 -7.88 5.00 -10.07
N VAL A 125 -8.05 4.35 -8.93
CA VAL A 125 -7.42 4.76 -7.68
C VAL A 125 -6.51 3.64 -7.20
N ALA A 126 -5.26 3.96 -6.92
CA ALA A 126 -4.26 2.98 -6.52
C ALA A 126 -3.59 3.40 -5.21
N SER A 127 -3.66 2.55 -4.18
CA SER A 127 -3.17 2.83 -2.83
C SER A 127 -2.18 1.75 -2.37
N ILE A 128 -1.20 2.15 -1.55
CA ILE A 128 -0.26 1.26 -0.88
C ILE A 128 -0.20 1.61 0.61
N GLU A 129 -0.67 0.71 1.46
CA GLU A 129 -0.56 0.82 2.91
C GLU A 129 0.49 -0.15 3.47
N SER A 130 1.25 0.27 4.47
CA SER A 130 2.21 -0.59 5.16
C SER A 130 1.61 -1.03 6.49
N TYR A 131 1.79 -2.29 6.87
CA TYR A 131 1.26 -2.80 8.14
C TYR A 131 2.16 -3.89 8.73
N ILE A 132 2.03 -4.10 10.03
CA ILE A 132 2.75 -5.19 10.72
C ILE A 132 1.76 -6.30 11.08
N ARG A 133 2.01 -7.51 10.61
CA ARG A 133 1.38 -8.72 11.13
C ARG A 133 1.94 -9.00 12.51
N TYR A 134 1.08 -8.95 13.52
CA TYR A 134 1.43 -9.11 14.92
C TYR A 134 0.40 -9.98 15.62
N ASN A 135 0.83 -11.14 16.12
CA ASN A 135 0.01 -11.99 16.95
C ASN A 135 0.76 -12.28 18.27
N PRO A 136 0.39 -11.60 19.37
CA PRO A 136 1.05 -11.81 20.66
C PRO A 136 0.79 -13.21 21.24
N ALA A 137 -0.33 -13.84 20.89
CA ALA A 137 -0.76 -15.10 21.46
C ALA A 137 -0.05 -16.32 20.82
N SER A 138 0.35 -16.22 19.55
CA SER A 138 1.02 -17.33 18.86
C SER A 138 2.53 -17.38 19.07
N GLY A 139 3.13 -16.30 19.58
CA GLY A 139 4.59 -16.15 19.63
C GLY A 139 5.25 -16.10 18.25
N ALA A 140 4.46 -15.98 17.17
CA ALA A 140 4.95 -15.91 15.81
C ALA A 140 5.77 -14.63 15.60
N VAL A 141 6.80 -14.73 14.75
CA VAL A 141 7.62 -13.58 14.38
C VAL A 141 6.75 -12.55 13.68
N SER A 142 6.85 -11.30 14.12
CA SER A 142 6.10 -10.19 13.54
C SER A 142 6.74 -9.80 12.20
N VAL A 143 5.91 -9.46 11.22
CA VAL A 143 6.38 -9.18 9.86
C VAL A 143 5.74 -7.91 9.34
N ASP A 144 6.55 -7.05 8.73
CA ASP A 144 6.09 -5.84 8.06
C ASP A 144 5.86 -6.11 6.56
N TYR A 145 4.62 -5.86 6.11
CA TYR A 145 4.14 -6.06 4.76
C TYR A 145 3.64 -4.76 4.13
N GLY A 146 3.52 -4.74 2.81
CA GLY A 146 2.76 -3.74 2.06
C GLY A 146 1.49 -4.34 1.49
N TYR A 147 0.36 -3.66 1.71
CA TYR A 147 -0.94 -3.96 1.12
C TYR A 147 -1.23 -2.98 -0.01
N ILE A 148 -1.57 -3.48 -1.19
CA ILE A 148 -1.78 -2.70 -2.40
C ILE A 148 -3.21 -2.93 -2.86
N VAL A 149 -3.94 -1.84 -3.14
CA VAL A 149 -5.30 -1.89 -3.67
C VAL A 149 -5.38 -1.02 -4.91
N ILE A 150 -5.92 -1.58 -5.99
CA ILE A 150 -6.14 -0.86 -7.25
C ILE A 150 -7.59 -1.03 -7.65
N HIS A 151 -8.30 0.08 -7.75
CA HIS A 151 -9.74 0.13 -7.92
C HIS A 151 -10.12 0.86 -9.20
N ASP A 152 -10.89 0.19 -10.07
CA ASP A 152 -11.55 0.84 -11.20
C ASP A 152 -12.82 1.54 -10.69
N ALA A 153 -12.68 2.80 -10.33
CA ALA A 153 -13.74 3.62 -9.77
C ALA A 153 -14.76 4.08 -10.82
N THR A 154 -14.59 3.74 -12.10
CA THR A 154 -15.50 4.13 -13.19
C THR A 154 -16.81 3.34 -13.16
N ARG A 155 -16.78 2.11 -12.65
CA ARG A 155 -17.88 1.14 -12.75
C ARG A 155 -18.36 0.77 -11.36
N ASP A 156 -19.66 0.93 -11.11
CA ASP A 156 -20.25 0.43 -9.87
C ASP A 156 -20.11 -1.10 -9.79
N GLY A 157 -19.86 -1.61 -8.58
CA GLY A 157 -19.66 -3.03 -8.32
C GLY A 157 -18.36 -3.64 -8.87
N SER A 158 -17.42 -2.83 -9.38
CA SER A 158 -16.10 -3.31 -9.77
C SER A 158 -15.36 -3.89 -8.57
N LYS A 159 -14.69 -5.03 -8.77
CA LYS A 159 -13.85 -5.64 -7.73
C LYS A 159 -12.45 -5.02 -7.80
N PRO A 160 -11.91 -4.51 -6.69
CA PRO A 160 -10.53 -4.05 -6.70
C PRO A 160 -9.58 -5.23 -6.90
N THR A 161 -8.42 -4.95 -7.50
CA THR A 161 -7.28 -5.86 -7.45
C THR A 161 -6.49 -5.58 -6.18
N GLU A 162 -6.33 -6.61 -5.34
CA GLU A 162 -5.62 -6.54 -4.08
C GLU A 162 -4.33 -7.38 -4.17
N LEU A 163 -3.20 -6.82 -3.75
CA LEU A 163 -1.91 -7.51 -3.73
C LEU A 163 -1.22 -7.28 -2.39
N ILE A 164 -0.51 -8.29 -1.89
CA ILE A 164 0.33 -8.18 -0.69
C ILE A 164 1.78 -8.41 -1.08
N SER A 165 2.69 -7.58 -0.58
CA SER A 165 4.12 -7.78 -0.79
C SER A 165 4.66 -8.94 0.02
N GLU A 166 5.81 -9.48 -0.40
CA GLU A 166 6.72 -10.14 0.53
C GLU A 166 7.00 -9.22 1.74
N GLY A 167 7.31 -9.82 2.89
CA GLY A 167 7.49 -9.11 4.15
C GLY A 167 8.91 -9.16 4.67
N VAL A 168 9.20 -8.36 5.68
CA VAL A 168 10.46 -8.44 6.44
C VAL A 168 10.14 -8.59 7.92
N THR A 169 10.78 -9.57 8.55
CA THR A 169 10.61 -9.80 9.98
C THR A 169 11.07 -8.57 10.77
N VAL A 170 10.24 -8.18 11.73
CA VAL A 170 10.44 -6.99 12.55
C VAL A 170 11.24 -7.38 13.80
N PRO A 171 12.38 -6.73 14.07
CA PRO A 171 13.10 -6.92 15.32
C PRO A 171 12.21 -6.65 16.54
N ARG A 172 12.08 -7.65 17.41
CA ARG A 172 11.14 -7.62 18.54
C ARG A 172 11.33 -6.41 19.46
N ALA A 173 12.58 -6.08 19.81
CA ALA A 173 12.88 -4.96 20.69
C ALA A 173 12.40 -3.60 20.14
N TYR A 174 12.50 -3.41 18.82
CA TYR A 174 12.02 -2.19 18.16
C TYR A 174 10.50 -2.14 18.04
N LEU A 175 9.87 -3.30 17.82
CA LEU A 175 8.42 -3.42 17.86
C LEU A 175 7.85 -3.12 19.25
N GLU A 176 8.44 -3.69 20.30
CA GLU A 176 8.02 -3.44 21.69
C GLU A 176 8.16 -1.95 22.04
N ARG A 177 9.30 -1.32 21.73
CA ARG A 177 9.49 0.12 21.91
C ARG A 177 8.48 0.98 21.15
N ALA A 178 8.19 0.64 19.88
CA ALA A 178 7.18 1.36 19.11
C ALA A 178 5.79 1.28 19.80
N ARG A 179 5.46 0.11 20.34
CA ARG A 179 4.19 -0.15 21.05
C ARG A 179 4.11 0.54 22.42
N GLU A 180 5.23 0.80 23.08
CA GLU A 180 5.29 1.56 24.35
C GLU A 180 4.84 3.02 24.18
N HIS A 181 4.92 3.58 22.96
CA HIS A 181 4.37 4.92 22.66
C HIS A 181 2.83 4.97 22.61
N GLY A 182 2.17 3.82 22.70
CA GLY A 182 0.72 3.71 22.79
C GLY A 182 0.02 3.58 21.43
N PHE A 183 -1.31 3.60 21.51
CA PHE A 183 -2.22 3.28 20.42
C PHE A 183 -3.33 4.32 20.32
N ASP A 184 -3.88 4.50 19.12
CA ASP A 184 -5.04 5.35 18.84
C ASP A 184 -6.37 4.63 19.07
N ASP A 185 -6.32 3.31 19.25
CA ASP A 185 -7.47 2.44 19.49
C ASP A 185 -7.32 1.60 20.77
N GLN A 186 -8.47 1.11 21.29
CA GLN A 186 -8.49 0.27 22.49
C GLN A 186 -8.00 -1.15 22.22
N GLU A 187 -8.18 -1.66 21.00
CA GLU A 187 -7.77 -3.00 20.58
C GLU A 187 -6.26 -3.11 20.31
N LYS A 188 -5.57 -1.97 20.31
CA LYS A 188 -4.12 -1.85 20.11
C LYS A 188 -3.66 -2.33 18.73
N LEU A 189 -4.48 -2.05 17.72
CA LEU A 189 -4.24 -2.34 16.30
C LEU A 189 -3.82 -1.10 15.50
N GLN A 190 -3.82 0.09 16.10
CA GLN A 190 -3.42 1.36 15.49
C GLN A 190 -2.32 2.01 16.33
N GLY A 191 -1.06 1.70 16.02
CA GLY A 191 0.09 2.25 16.75
C GLY A 191 0.33 3.73 16.45
N LYS A 192 0.68 4.51 17.48
CA LYS A 192 1.00 5.95 17.36
C LYS A 192 2.35 6.24 16.74
N VAL A 193 3.27 5.27 16.78
CA VAL A 193 4.65 5.41 16.31
C VAL A 193 5.01 4.15 15.52
N THR A 194 5.64 4.34 14.37
CA THR A 194 6.10 3.23 13.52
C THR A 194 7.42 2.66 14.01
N VAL A 195 7.66 1.37 13.71
CA VAL A 195 8.95 0.73 13.99
C VAL A 195 10.10 1.45 13.28
N GLY A 196 9.86 1.89 12.05
CA GLY A 196 10.84 2.64 11.27
C GLY A 196 11.26 3.96 11.93
N ARG A 197 10.33 4.67 12.60
CA ARG A 197 10.66 5.88 13.37
C ARG A 197 11.54 5.54 14.57
N VAL A 198 11.25 4.46 15.31
CA VAL A 198 12.09 4.03 16.44
C VAL A 198 13.50 3.67 15.98
N ILE A 199 13.63 2.91 14.89
CA ILE A 199 14.93 2.54 14.33
C ILE A 199 15.70 3.78 13.85
N ALA A 200 15.05 4.68 13.10
CA ALA A 200 15.70 5.89 12.59
C ALA A 200 16.16 6.85 13.70
N ASN A 201 15.50 6.85 14.86
CA ASN A 201 15.94 7.63 16.02
C ASN A 201 17.24 7.08 16.63
N ASP A 202 17.48 5.77 16.54
CA ASP A 202 18.70 5.15 17.05
C ASP A 202 19.86 5.24 16.04
N TYR A 203 19.56 5.38 14.75
CA TYR A 203 20.55 5.37 13.66
C TYR A 203 20.31 6.47 12.64
N ASN A 204 21.16 7.50 12.70
CA ASN A 204 21.04 8.74 11.90
C ASN A 204 21.09 8.53 10.37
N ASP A 205 21.62 7.40 9.90
CA ASP A 205 21.73 7.05 8.49
C ASP A 205 20.59 6.14 8.00
N VAL A 206 19.65 5.74 8.86
CA VAL A 206 18.52 4.87 8.51
C VAL A 206 17.28 5.68 8.14
N SER A 207 16.73 5.40 6.96
CA SER A 207 15.42 5.95 6.57
C SER A 207 14.29 5.25 7.30
N SER A 208 13.44 6.00 8.01
CA SER A 208 12.25 5.46 8.68
C SER A 208 11.26 4.77 7.73
N GLY A 209 11.22 5.16 6.46
CA GLY A 209 10.35 4.56 5.44
C GLY A 209 10.94 3.34 4.72
N ASN A 210 12.23 3.04 4.91
CA ASN A 210 12.93 1.95 4.22
C ASN A 210 13.99 1.28 5.11
N TRP A 211 13.72 1.21 6.41
CA TRP A 211 14.60 0.58 7.41
C TRP A 211 14.87 -0.90 7.09
N HIS A 212 13.96 -1.57 6.38
CA HIS A 212 14.08 -2.96 5.93
C HIS A 212 15.37 -3.23 5.16
N LYS A 213 15.83 -2.27 4.36
CA LYS A 213 17.11 -2.36 3.63
C LYS A 213 18.31 -2.51 4.57
N TYR A 214 18.22 -1.94 5.77
CA TYR A 214 19.30 -1.97 6.76
C TYR A 214 19.28 -3.26 7.57
N THR A 215 18.10 -3.81 7.86
CA THR A 215 17.98 -5.02 8.69
C THR A 215 18.04 -6.31 7.87
N ALA A 216 17.53 -6.31 6.63
CA ALA A 216 17.45 -7.49 5.75
C ALA A 216 18.27 -7.35 4.46
N GLY A 217 19.11 -6.32 4.35
CA GLY A 217 19.93 -6.03 3.17
C GLY A 217 19.14 -5.51 1.97
N GLU A 218 19.82 -5.31 0.82
CA GLU A 218 19.21 -4.72 -0.39
C GLU A 218 17.97 -5.50 -0.88
N SER A 219 18.02 -6.82 -0.77
CA SER A 219 16.90 -7.70 -1.15
C SER A 219 15.65 -7.44 -0.29
N GLY A 220 15.84 -6.97 0.95
CA GLY A 220 14.76 -6.63 1.87
C GLY A 220 14.23 -5.19 1.73
N SER A 221 14.70 -4.39 0.77
CA SER A 221 14.20 -3.02 0.62
C SER A 221 12.68 -3.01 0.38
N ARG A 222 11.96 -2.16 1.13
CA ARG A 222 10.51 -1.98 1.01
C ARG A 222 10.05 -1.81 -0.42
N TYR A 223 10.70 -0.92 -1.15
CA TYR A 223 10.28 -0.55 -2.50
C TYR A 223 10.57 -1.65 -3.52
N ARG A 224 11.60 -2.48 -3.27
CA ARG A 224 11.85 -3.69 -4.05
C ARG A 224 10.74 -4.72 -3.83
N LEU A 225 10.36 -4.98 -2.58
CA LEU A 225 9.31 -5.96 -2.24
C LEU A 225 7.94 -5.51 -2.77
N LEU A 226 7.59 -4.23 -2.64
CA LEU A 226 6.40 -3.65 -3.26
C LEU A 226 6.44 -3.76 -4.80
N GLY A 227 7.59 -3.44 -5.40
CA GLY A 227 7.78 -3.58 -6.84
C GLY A 227 7.65 -5.02 -7.33
N ASN A 228 8.08 -6.01 -6.54
CA ASN A 228 7.87 -7.43 -6.84
C ASN A 228 6.38 -7.80 -6.83
N ALA A 229 5.62 -7.34 -5.83
CA ALA A 229 4.18 -7.58 -5.80
C ALA A 229 3.48 -6.99 -7.03
N LEU A 230 3.82 -5.75 -7.40
CA LEU A 230 3.23 -5.07 -8.56
C LEU A 230 3.55 -5.74 -9.90
N LYS A 231 4.58 -6.58 -10.01
CA LYS A 231 4.84 -7.35 -11.25
C LYS A 231 3.73 -8.36 -11.55
N ARG A 232 3.01 -8.82 -10.52
CA ARG A 232 1.83 -9.69 -10.65
C ARG A 232 0.61 -8.94 -11.17
N LEU A 233 0.64 -7.62 -11.26
CA LEU A 233 -0.46 -6.87 -11.84
C LEU A 233 -0.47 -6.99 -13.37
N SER A 234 -1.64 -7.23 -13.95
CA SER A 234 -1.94 -7.04 -15.37
C SER A 234 -2.83 -5.83 -15.54
N ILE A 235 -2.49 -4.98 -16.52
CA ILE A 235 -3.32 -3.86 -16.96
C ILE A 235 -3.38 -3.95 -18.48
N GLU A 236 -4.59 -4.04 -19.03
CA GLU A 236 -4.84 -4.22 -20.45
C GLU A 236 -5.88 -3.19 -20.92
N GLU A 237 -5.63 -2.52 -22.05
CA GLU A 237 -6.64 -1.70 -22.71
C GLU A 237 -7.61 -2.61 -23.47
N THR A 238 -8.90 -2.32 -23.37
CA THR A 238 -10.00 -3.05 -23.98
C THR A 238 -10.93 -2.07 -24.70
N ALA A 239 -11.83 -2.59 -25.53
CA ALA A 239 -12.83 -1.75 -26.22
C ALA A 239 -13.77 -0.99 -25.26
N SER A 240 -13.88 -1.42 -23.99
CA SER A 240 -14.77 -0.81 -22.99
C SER A 240 -14.02 -0.01 -21.92
N GLY A 241 -12.71 0.20 -22.08
CA GLY A 241 -11.84 0.85 -21.09
C GLY A 241 -10.68 -0.05 -20.70
N ILE A 242 -10.24 0.00 -19.45
CA ILE A 242 -9.16 -0.87 -18.98
C ILE A 242 -9.66 -2.10 -18.21
N LEU A 243 -8.89 -3.18 -18.26
CA LEU A 243 -9.01 -4.33 -17.38
C LEU A 243 -7.80 -4.32 -16.44
N ILE A 244 -8.06 -4.39 -15.13
CA ILE A 244 -7.02 -4.54 -14.10
C ILE A 244 -7.26 -5.87 -13.41
N GLY A 245 -6.21 -6.67 -13.28
CA GLY A 245 -6.29 -7.96 -12.59
C GLY A 245 -4.93 -8.47 -12.16
N GLU A 246 -4.92 -9.57 -11.43
CA GLU A 246 -3.69 -10.30 -11.13
C GLU A 246 -3.36 -11.29 -12.25
N LYS A 247 -2.09 -11.34 -12.67
CA LYS A 247 -1.56 -12.34 -13.57
C LYS A 247 -1.64 -13.69 -12.88
N ILE A 248 -2.39 -14.60 -13.48
CA ILE A 248 -2.36 -16.01 -13.10
C ILE A 248 -1.08 -16.58 -13.72
N GLU A 249 -0.03 -16.74 -12.94
CA GLU A 249 1.11 -17.55 -13.36
C GLU A 249 0.63 -19.00 -13.51
N GLY A 250 0.72 -19.54 -14.73
CA GLY A 250 0.38 -20.93 -15.07
C GLY A 250 1.59 -21.86 -15.01
#